data_AF-A0A4R7GF42-F1
#
_entry.id   AF-A0A4R7GF42-F1
#
_cell.length_a   1.000
_cell.length_b   1.000
_cell.length_c   1.000
_cell.angle_alpha   90.00
_cell.angle_beta   90.00
_cell.angle_gamma   90.00
#
_symmetry.space_group_name_H-M   'P 1'
#
loop_
_entity.id
_entity.type
_entity.pdbx_description
1 polymer ?
#
loop_
_entity_poly.entity_id
_entity_poly.type
_entity_poly.pdbx_seq_one_letter_code
_entity_poly.pdbx_strand_id
1 'polypeptide(L)'
;MIRIFLRYCIKGVRKLVMSKKNMTVCVLLAVLYLFQFSTRNPEIIHVVQDVATMDIVVKQPPLSQKGKIIWWEAHEAAIEKKYGSPWRGENGFYYVSILDGGNGFRKSSENNSNWFSFSHKNLYCFHDIKSEERCFENEILMTVIYDGSNKVSYLIDNDEILKK
;
A
#
# COMPACT_ATOMS: atom_id res chain seq x y z
N MET A 1 16.26 -3.40 -2.50
CA MET A 1 16.83 -3.72 -1.17
C MET A 1 16.37 -5.08 -0.61
N ILE A 2 15.18 -5.58 -0.99
CA ILE A 2 14.62 -6.87 -0.50
C ILE A 2 15.31 -8.12 -1.10
N ARG A 3 15.81 -8.05 -2.34
CA ARG A 3 16.45 -9.19 -3.05
C ARG A 3 17.81 -9.61 -2.49
N ILE A 4 18.50 -8.75 -1.75
CA ILE A 4 19.81 -9.06 -1.13
C ILE A 4 19.61 -9.84 0.19
N PHE A 5 18.56 -9.51 0.96
CA PHE A 5 18.24 -10.18 2.22
C PHE A 5 17.80 -11.64 2.04
N LEU A 6 17.03 -11.95 0.99
CA LEU A 6 16.63 -13.33 0.66
C LEU A 6 17.82 -14.22 0.27
N ARG A 7 18.83 -13.68 -0.45
CA ARG A 7 20.04 -14.44 -0.79
C ARG A 7 20.92 -14.73 0.43
N TYR A 8 20.96 -13.86 1.42
CA TYR A 8 21.69 -14.08 2.68
C TYR A 8 21.02 -15.15 3.55
N CYS A 9 19.69 -15.16 3.66
CA CYS A 9 18.98 -16.20 4.40
C CYS A 9 19.08 -17.58 3.73
N ILE A 10 18.95 -17.69 2.41
CA ILE A 10 18.85 -19.00 1.74
C ILE A 10 20.23 -19.67 1.56
N LYS A 11 21.30 -18.91 1.27
CA LYS A 11 22.64 -19.50 1.12
C LYS A 11 23.25 -20.00 2.43
N GLY A 12 22.73 -19.59 3.59
CA GLY A 12 23.18 -20.01 4.91
C GLY A 12 22.55 -21.29 5.46
N VAL A 13 21.45 -21.79 4.89
CA VAL A 13 20.71 -22.95 5.45
C VAL A 13 21.50 -24.27 5.32
N ARG A 14 22.43 -24.38 4.37
CA ARG A 14 23.19 -25.63 4.13
C ARG A 14 24.48 -25.78 4.92
N LYS A 15 24.99 -24.72 5.56
CA LYS A 15 26.25 -24.79 6.29
C LYS A 15 26.18 -23.77 7.43
N LEU A 16 26.33 -24.26 8.65
CA LEU A 16 26.22 -23.55 9.94
C LEU A 16 24.91 -23.85 10.64
N VAL A 17 24.89 -25.03 11.27
CA VAL A 17 24.57 -25.15 12.70
C VAL A 17 24.96 -23.83 13.40
N MET A 18 23.97 -22.97 13.61
CA MET A 18 24.16 -21.62 14.11
C MET A 18 24.63 -21.70 15.56
N SER A 19 25.87 -21.27 15.82
CA SER A 19 26.38 -20.98 17.17
C SER A 19 25.36 -20.20 17.98
N LYS A 20 25.19 -20.50 19.28
CA LYS A 20 24.16 -19.92 20.19
C LYS A 20 24.01 -18.39 20.07
N LYS A 21 25.09 -17.66 19.78
CA LYS A 21 25.10 -16.20 19.57
C LYS A 21 24.29 -15.76 18.34
N ASN A 22 24.29 -16.55 17.26
CA ASN A 22 23.53 -16.27 16.05
C ASN A 22 22.02 -16.53 16.25
N MET A 23 21.66 -17.48 17.12
CA MET A 23 20.26 -17.76 17.46
C MET A 23 19.63 -16.61 18.25
N THR A 24 20.35 -16.04 19.22
CA THR A 24 19.87 -14.86 19.98
C THR A 24 19.63 -13.66 19.06
N VAL A 25 20.51 -13.42 18.08
CA VAL A 25 20.34 -12.32 17.11
C VAL A 25 19.08 -12.51 16.26
N CYS A 26 18.82 -13.73 15.76
CA CYS A 26 17.60 -13.99 14.99
C CYS A 26 16.32 -13.79 15.80
N VAL A 27 16.31 -14.20 17.08
CA VAL A 27 15.15 -13.99 17.97
C VAL A 27 14.91 -12.50 18.21
N LEU A 28 15.97 -11.72 18.48
CA LEU A 28 15.85 -10.27 18.67
C LEU A 28 15.30 -9.57 17.41
N LEU A 29 15.79 -9.94 16.22
CA LEU A 29 15.27 -9.38 14.96
C LEU A 29 13.80 -9.76 14.72
N ALA A 30 13.40 -10.99 15.05
CA ALA A 30 12.00 -11.42 14.93
C ALA A 30 11.09 -10.64 15.90
N VAL A 31 11.52 -10.43 17.14
CA VAL A 31 10.77 -9.63 18.14
C VAL A 31 10.63 -8.18 17.68
N LEU A 32 11.70 -7.56 17.18
CA LEU A 32 11.65 -6.20 16.63
C LEU A 32 10.70 -6.10 15.43
N TYR A 33 10.71 -7.11 14.55
CA TYR A 33 9.81 -7.15 13.40
C TYR A 33 8.34 -7.28 13.82
N LEU A 34 8.03 -8.16 14.78
CA LEU A 34 6.68 -8.32 15.32
C LEU A 34 6.19 -7.07 16.05
N PHE A 35 7.08 -6.43 16.81
CA PHE A 35 6.79 -5.16 17.47
C PHE A 35 6.45 -4.08 16.45
N GLN A 36 7.28 -3.91 15.42
CA GLN A 36 7.03 -2.94 14.35
C GLN A 36 5.74 -3.23 13.57
N PHE A 37 5.38 -4.50 13.38
CA PHE A 37 4.11 -4.89 12.77
C PHE A 37 2.92 -4.46 13.64
N SER A 38 3.03 -4.59 14.97
CA SER A 38 1.96 -4.25 15.90
C SER A 38 1.81 -2.74 16.15
N THR A 39 2.86 -1.94 15.94
CA THR A 39 2.82 -0.48 16.19
C THR A 39 2.41 0.33 14.96
N ARG A 40 2.19 -0.30 13.80
CA ARG A 40 1.72 0.41 12.61
C ARG A 40 0.27 0.83 12.79
N ASN A 41 0.02 2.13 12.77
CA ASN A 41 -1.32 2.68 12.72
C ASN A 41 -1.51 3.38 11.37
N PRO A 42 -2.28 2.80 10.45
CA PRO A 42 -2.45 3.39 9.13
C PRO A 42 -3.29 4.68 9.21
N GLU A 43 -2.74 5.77 8.70
CA GLU A 43 -3.35 7.10 8.77
C GLU A 43 -3.70 7.61 7.37
N ILE A 44 -4.93 8.09 7.17
CA ILE A 44 -5.36 8.67 5.90
C ILE A 44 -4.81 10.09 5.80
N ILE A 45 -3.92 10.32 4.84
CA ILE A 45 -3.27 11.63 4.63
C ILE A 45 -3.93 12.44 3.52
N HIS A 46 -4.54 11.78 2.54
CA HIS A 46 -5.19 12.44 1.43
C HIS A 46 -6.27 11.55 0.81
N VAL A 47 -7.32 12.17 0.29
CA VAL A 47 -8.42 11.50 -0.39
C VAL A 47 -8.81 12.36 -1.60
N VAL A 48 -8.86 11.73 -2.76
CA VAL A 48 -9.31 12.33 -4.01
C VAL A 48 -10.46 11.49 -4.55
N GLN A 49 -11.48 12.17 -5.05
CA GLN A 49 -12.64 11.53 -5.68
C GLN A 49 -12.76 12.05 -7.11
N ASP A 50 -13.03 11.14 -8.02
CA ASP A 50 -13.36 11.41 -9.41
C ASP A 50 -14.56 10.53 -9.83
N VAL A 51 -14.99 10.61 -11.08
CA VAL A 51 -16.13 9.85 -11.59
C VAL A 51 -15.83 8.35 -11.51
N ALA A 52 -16.64 7.62 -10.74
CA ALA A 52 -16.49 6.18 -10.50
C ALA A 52 -15.21 5.75 -9.77
N THR A 53 -14.37 6.68 -9.30
CA THR A 53 -13.10 6.34 -8.65
C THR A 53 -12.85 7.18 -7.39
N MET A 54 -12.19 6.57 -6.40
CA MET A 54 -11.77 7.23 -5.17
C MET A 54 -10.38 6.76 -4.80
N ASP A 55 -9.42 7.68 -4.77
CA ASP A 55 -8.03 7.40 -4.40
C ASP A 55 -7.78 7.84 -2.96
N ILE A 56 -7.34 6.91 -2.11
CA ILE A 56 -7.09 7.10 -0.69
C ILE A 56 -5.61 6.86 -0.42
N VAL A 57 -4.92 7.90 0.00
CA VAL A 57 -3.50 7.84 0.35
C VAL A 57 -3.35 7.61 1.84
N VAL A 58 -2.64 6.55 2.19
CA VAL A 58 -2.46 6.09 3.58
C VAL A 58 -0.99 6.07 3.95
N LYS A 59 -0.64 6.59 5.13
CA LYS A 59 0.69 6.50 5.73
C LYS A 59 0.74 5.29 6.66
N GLN A 60 1.88 4.59 6.68
CA GLN A 60 2.07 3.36 7.46
C GLN A 60 1.02 2.27 7.18
N PRO A 61 0.82 1.86 5.91
CA PRO A 61 -0.21 0.90 5.56
C PRO A 61 -0.01 -0.48 6.23
N PRO A 62 -1.08 -1.27 6.36
CA PRO A 62 -0.98 -2.67 6.76
C PRO A 62 -0.07 -3.46 5.81
N LEU A 63 0.80 -4.28 6.37
CA LEU A 63 1.78 -5.05 5.59
C LEU A 63 1.21 -6.32 4.95
N SER A 64 0.15 -6.90 5.52
CA SER A 64 -0.45 -8.14 5.03
C SER A 64 -1.73 -7.89 4.25
N GLN A 65 -2.04 -8.73 3.26
CA GLN A 65 -3.28 -8.65 2.49
C GLN A 65 -4.52 -8.64 3.40
N LYS A 66 -4.57 -9.54 4.37
CA LYS A 66 -5.64 -9.59 5.38
C LYS A 66 -5.73 -8.31 6.21
N GLY A 67 -4.59 -7.73 6.59
CA GLY A 67 -4.55 -6.47 7.34
C GLY A 67 -5.11 -5.30 6.53
N LYS A 68 -4.84 -5.24 5.22
CA LYS A 68 -5.39 -4.22 4.32
C LYS A 68 -6.93 -4.29 4.27
N ILE A 69 -7.49 -5.50 4.14
CA ILE A 69 -8.95 -5.72 4.12
C ILE A 69 -9.58 -5.33 5.46
N ILE A 70 -9.06 -5.83 6.59
CA ILE A 70 -9.60 -5.51 7.92
C ILE A 70 -9.56 -4.00 8.18
N TRP A 71 -8.46 -3.35 7.79
CA TRP A 71 -8.36 -1.90 7.94
C TRP A 71 -9.42 -1.18 7.10
N TRP A 72 -9.60 -1.55 5.83
CA TRP A 72 -10.62 -0.95 4.98
C TRP A 72 -12.03 -1.13 5.56
N GLU A 73 -12.42 -2.34 5.91
CA GLU A 73 -13.74 -2.64 6.47
C GLU A 73 -14.03 -1.87 7.77
N ALA A 74 -13.00 -1.62 8.59
CA ALA A 74 -13.14 -0.84 9.81
C ALA A 74 -13.29 0.68 9.57
N HIS A 75 -12.84 1.20 8.42
CA HIS A 75 -12.80 2.64 8.13
C HIS A 75 -13.77 3.08 7.04
N GLU A 76 -14.25 2.18 6.19
CA GLU A 76 -15.15 2.43 5.05
C GLU A 76 -16.30 3.38 5.42
N ALA A 77 -17.10 3.02 6.43
CA ALA A 77 -18.23 3.83 6.87
C ALA A 77 -17.84 5.24 7.37
N ALA A 78 -16.68 5.37 8.01
CA ALA A 78 -16.19 6.67 8.48
C ALA A 78 -15.68 7.54 7.33
N ILE A 79 -15.05 6.91 6.33
CA ILE A 79 -14.56 7.56 5.12
C ILE A 79 -15.75 8.06 4.29
N GLU A 80 -16.76 7.22 4.05
CA GLU A 80 -17.98 7.62 3.33
C GLU A 80 -18.71 8.77 4.05
N LYS A 81 -18.79 8.73 5.38
CA LYS A 81 -19.41 9.82 6.15
C LYS A 81 -18.67 11.16 6.01
N LYS A 82 -17.34 11.12 5.88
CA LYS A 82 -16.50 12.33 5.86
C LYS A 82 -16.31 12.90 4.45
N TYR A 83 -16.12 12.04 3.46
CA TYR A 83 -15.79 12.43 2.09
C TYR A 83 -16.96 12.23 1.11
N GLY A 84 -18.05 11.60 1.55
CA GLY A 84 -19.17 11.23 0.70
C GLY A 84 -18.96 9.90 -0.01
N SER A 85 -20.05 9.32 -0.49
CA SER A 85 -20.00 8.15 -1.38
C SER A 85 -19.54 8.58 -2.77
N PRO A 86 -18.62 7.84 -3.42
CA PRO A 86 -18.27 8.10 -4.80
C PRO A 86 -19.49 7.94 -5.72
N TRP A 87 -19.50 8.72 -6.80
CA TRP A 87 -20.48 8.57 -7.88
C TRP A 87 -20.25 7.26 -8.62
N ARG A 88 -21.30 6.55 -9.00
CA ARG A 88 -21.17 5.29 -9.76
C ARG A 88 -21.06 5.56 -11.25
N GLY A 89 -20.18 4.82 -11.92
CA GLY A 89 -20.11 4.83 -13.38
C GLY A 89 -21.43 4.37 -14.01
N GLU A 90 -21.59 4.60 -15.31
CA GLU A 90 -22.79 4.19 -16.07
C GLU A 90 -23.06 2.67 -15.98
N ASN A 91 -22.00 1.88 -15.83
CA ASN A 91 -22.05 0.44 -15.61
C ASN A 91 -22.41 0.03 -14.17
N GLY A 92 -22.63 1.01 -13.28
CA GLY A 92 -22.91 0.80 -11.87
C GLY A 92 -21.67 0.49 -11.02
N PHE A 93 -20.48 0.42 -11.62
CA PHE A 93 -19.25 0.14 -10.91
C PHE A 93 -18.68 1.40 -10.25
N TYR A 94 -18.01 1.20 -9.13
CA TYR A 94 -17.07 2.19 -8.60
C TYR A 94 -15.86 1.52 -7.97
N TYR A 95 -14.73 2.23 -7.99
CA TYR A 95 -13.43 1.71 -7.59
C TYR A 95 -12.85 2.58 -6.48
N VAL A 96 -12.32 1.96 -5.44
CA VAL A 96 -11.56 2.65 -4.39
C VAL A 96 -10.13 2.14 -4.40
N SER A 97 -9.17 2.99 -4.77
CA SER A 97 -7.76 2.67 -4.73
C SER A 97 -7.16 3.11 -3.40
N ILE A 98 -6.46 2.21 -2.71
CA ILE A 98 -5.71 2.54 -1.50
C ILE A 98 -4.22 2.54 -1.86
N LEU A 99 -3.56 3.68 -1.68
CA LEU A 99 -2.19 3.91 -2.11
C LEU A 99 -1.27 4.10 -0.89
N ASP A 100 -0.03 3.61 -1.01
CA ASP A 100 1.00 3.89 0.00
C ASP A 100 1.53 5.32 -0.17
N GLY A 101 1.29 6.17 0.83
CA GLY A 101 1.85 7.52 0.89
C GLY A 101 3.36 7.55 1.14
N GLY A 102 3.98 6.42 1.50
CA GLY A 102 5.41 6.24 1.65
C GLY A 102 6.05 7.31 2.54
N ASN A 103 7.04 8.02 1.98
CA ASN A 103 7.78 9.09 2.65
C ASN A 103 7.10 10.48 2.52
N GLY A 104 5.88 10.55 1.96
CA GLY A 104 5.17 11.79 1.69
C GLY A 104 5.33 12.31 0.26
N PHE A 105 4.81 13.52 0.03
CA PHE A 105 4.86 14.20 -1.27
C PHE A 105 6.29 14.66 -1.61
N ARG A 106 6.58 14.66 -2.91
CA ARG A 106 7.86 15.01 -3.51
C ARG A 106 7.67 15.94 -4.70
N LYS A 107 8.74 16.62 -5.09
CA LYS A 107 8.72 17.55 -6.22
C LYS A 107 8.56 16.80 -7.55
N SER A 108 7.76 17.38 -8.46
CA SER A 108 7.53 16.81 -9.80
C SER A 108 8.80 16.61 -10.64
N SER A 109 9.86 17.37 -10.38
CA SER A 109 11.13 17.33 -11.11
C SER A 109 12.06 16.20 -10.67
N GLU A 110 11.71 15.44 -9.63
CA GLU A 110 12.52 14.31 -9.14
C GLU A 110 12.34 13.03 -9.99
N ASN A 111 11.64 13.14 -11.12
CA ASN A 111 11.62 12.16 -12.20
C ASN A 111 13.03 12.00 -12.81
N ASN A 112 13.88 11.23 -12.13
CA ASN A 112 15.12 10.71 -12.68
C ASN A 112 14.79 9.50 -13.55
N SER A 113 14.06 9.69 -14.65
CA SER A 113 13.99 8.74 -15.75
C SER A 113 15.27 8.86 -16.59
N ASN A 114 16.40 8.50 -16.01
CA ASN A 114 17.58 8.19 -16.80
C ASN A 114 17.28 6.91 -17.60
N TRP A 115 17.43 6.95 -18.92
CA TRP A 115 17.20 5.85 -19.89
C TRP A 115 17.91 4.52 -19.52
N PHE A 116 18.85 4.56 -18.58
CA PHE A 116 19.58 3.40 -18.06
C PHE A 116 19.02 2.82 -16.74
N SER A 117 18.02 3.46 -16.13
CA SER A 117 17.35 2.96 -14.91
C SER A 117 16.26 1.96 -15.27
N PHE A 118 16.49 0.68 -15.00
CA PHE A 118 15.50 -0.41 -15.03
C PHE A 118 14.36 -0.27 -13.98
N SER A 119 14.24 0.88 -13.31
CA SER A 119 13.20 1.19 -12.34
C SER A 119 12.39 2.38 -12.85
N HIS A 120 11.36 2.12 -13.65
CA HIS A 120 10.35 3.13 -13.96
C HIS A 120 9.53 3.37 -12.69
N LYS A 121 9.85 4.45 -11.96
CA LYS A 121 9.09 4.87 -10.80
C LYS A 121 7.92 5.73 -11.28
N ASN A 122 6.71 5.17 -11.27
CA ASN A 122 5.51 5.91 -11.66
C ASN A 122 5.20 6.94 -10.56
N LEU A 123 5.51 8.21 -10.82
CA LEU A 123 5.13 9.34 -9.97
C LEU A 123 3.67 9.69 -10.25
N TYR A 124 2.80 9.60 -9.25
CA TYR A 124 1.42 10.09 -9.35
C TYR A 124 1.34 11.49 -8.77
N CYS A 125 0.86 12.45 -9.54
CA CYS A 125 0.77 13.85 -9.15
C CYS A 125 -0.68 14.27 -9.03
N PHE A 126 -1.09 14.74 -7.85
CA PHE A 126 -2.43 15.28 -7.68
C PHE A 126 -2.49 16.71 -8.21
N HIS A 127 -3.48 16.99 -9.07
CA HIS A 127 -3.67 18.31 -9.65
C HIS A 127 -4.22 19.34 -8.65
N ASP A 128 -4.89 18.87 -7.59
CA ASP A 128 -5.53 19.72 -6.58
C ASP A 128 -4.52 20.34 -5.59
N ILE A 129 -3.32 19.76 -5.51
CA ILE A 129 -2.23 20.27 -4.65
C ILE A 129 -1.45 21.35 -5.42
N LYS A 130 -1.59 22.61 -5.00
CA LYS A 130 -0.91 23.77 -5.60
C LYS A 130 0.60 23.87 -5.33
N SER A 131 1.15 22.94 -4.55
CA SER A 131 2.59 22.89 -4.20
C SER A 131 3.41 22.24 -5.32
N GLU A 132 4.69 22.59 -5.41
CA GLU A 132 5.66 21.85 -6.25
C GLU A 132 5.80 20.39 -5.78
N GLU A 133 5.56 20.14 -4.49
CA GLU A 133 5.50 18.83 -3.85
C GLU A 133 4.10 18.23 -3.96
N ARG A 134 3.70 17.89 -5.17
CA ARG A 134 2.37 17.29 -5.46
C ARG A 134 2.42 15.84 -5.89
N CYS A 135 3.63 15.31 -6.11
CA CYS A 135 3.84 13.99 -6.70
C CYS A 135 4.33 13.01 -5.64
N PHE A 136 3.92 11.75 -5.67
CA PHE A 136 4.51 10.71 -4.83
C PHE A 136 4.80 9.44 -5.65
N GLU A 137 5.70 8.61 -5.14
CA GLU A 137 6.10 7.35 -5.77
C GLU A 137 5.10 6.28 -5.30
N ASN A 138 4.23 5.82 -6.19
CA ASN A 138 3.04 5.08 -5.78
C ASN A 138 3.16 3.59 -6.04
N GLU A 139 2.76 2.82 -5.04
CA GLU A 139 2.34 1.43 -5.19
C GLU A 139 0.87 1.36 -4.75
N ILE A 140 -0.01 0.86 -5.65
CA ILE A 140 -1.40 0.58 -5.29
C ILE A 140 -1.37 -0.64 -4.38
N LEU A 141 -1.82 -0.46 -3.14
CA LEU A 141 -1.77 -1.51 -2.13
C LEU A 141 -2.96 -2.46 -2.24
N MET A 142 -4.12 -1.91 -2.59
CA MET A 142 -5.38 -2.62 -2.72
C MET A 142 -6.35 -1.75 -3.53
N THR A 143 -7.13 -2.39 -4.40
CA THR A 143 -8.31 -1.76 -5.01
C THR A 143 -9.56 -2.47 -4.53
N VAL A 144 -10.52 -1.72 -4.01
CA VAL A 144 -11.84 -2.22 -3.65
C VAL A 144 -12.77 -1.94 -4.82
N ILE A 145 -13.40 -2.99 -5.33
CA ILE A 145 -14.25 -2.94 -6.52
C ILE A 145 -15.67 -3.21 -6.06
N TYR A 146 -16.56 -2.30 -6.42
CA TYR A 146 -17.99 -2.47 -6.20
C TYR A 146 -18.66 -2.64 -7.54
N ASP A 147 -19.38 -3.74 -7.71
CA ASP A 147 -20.14 -3.99 -8.92
C ASP A 147 -21.50 -3.27 -8.90
N GLY A 148 -22.20 -3.29 -10.04
CA GLY A 148 -23.55 -2.71 -10.16
C GLY A 148 -24.61 -3.36 -9.25
N SER A 149 -24.32 -4.51 -8.64
CA SER A 149 -25.17 -5.22 -7.69
C SER A 149 -24.72 -5.05 -6.22
N ASN A 150 -23.79 -4.11 -5.94
CA ASN A 150 -23.15 -3.89 -4.64
C ASN A 150 -22.33 -5.07 -4.09
N LYS A 151 -21.92 -6.03 -4.93
CA LYS A 151 -20.92 -7.01 -4.52
C LYS A 151 -19.56 -6.34 -4.48
N VAL A 152 -18.77 -6.75 -3.49
CA VAL A 152 -17.46 -6.18 -3.23
C VAL A 152 -16.38 -7.22 -3.51
N SER A 153 -15.36 -6.83 -4.26
CA SER A 153 -14.12 -7.60 -4.39
C SER A 153 -12.91 -6.75 -4.06
N TYR A 154 -11.85 -7.40 -3.59
CA TYR A 154 -10.57 -6.79 -3.25
C TYR A 154 -9.52 -7.29 -4.24
N LEU A 155 -8.92 -6.38 -5.01
CA LEU A 155 -7.77 -6.67 -5.85
C LEU A 155 -6.48 -6.29 -5.10
N ILE A 156 -5.65 -7.27 -4.79
CA ILE A 156 -4.39 -7.09 -4.05
C ILE A 156 -3.29 -7.90 -4.73
N ASP A 157 -2.21 -7.27 -5.19
CA ASP A 157 -1.07 -7.95 -5.83
C ASP A 157 -1.43 -8.87 -7.02
N ASN A 158 -2.53 -8.54 -7.74
CA ASN A 158 -3.19 -9.33 -8.80
C ASN A 158 -4.08 -10.50 -8.34
N ASP A 159 -4.21 -10.72 -7.04
CA ASP A 159 -5.19 -11.65 -6.49
C ASP A 159 -6.52 -10.91 -6.28
N GLU A 160 -7.61 -11.46 -6.84
CA GLU A 160 -8.96 -10.97 -6.58
C GLU A 160 -9.63 -11.82 -5.48
N ILE A 161 -10.07 -11.16 -4.42
CA ILE A 161 -10.71 -11.78 -3.26
C ILE A 161 -12.14 -11.27 -3.16
N LEU A 162 -13.11 -12.17 -3.31
CA LEU A 162 -14.52 -11.84 -3.13
C LEU A 162 -14.85 -11.65 -1.65
N LYS A 163 -15.52 -10.55 -1.31
CA LYS A 163 -16.13 -10.36 0.01
C LYS A 163 -17.27 -11.38 0.17
N LYS A 164 -17.21 -12.17 1.24
CA LYS A 164 -18.20 -13.22 1.54
C LYS A 164 -19.43 -12.67 2.26
#